data_AF-A0A926CMV0-F1
#
_entry.id   AF-A0A926CMV0-F1
#
_cell.length_a   1.000
_cell.length_b   1.000
_cell.length_c   1.000
_cell.angle_alpha   90.00
_cell.angle_beta   90.00
_cell.angle_gamma   90.00
#
_symmetry.space_group_name_H-M   'P 1'
#
loop_
_entity.id
_entity.type
_entity.pdbx_description
1 polymer ?
#
loop_
_entity_poly.entity_id
_entity_poly.type
_entity_poly.pdbx_seq_one_letter_code
_entity_poly.pdbx_strand_id
1 'polypeptide(L)'
;MATAIWKGFLTFGLVSIPIKMFRAARPEKVSFRQLQAGTGARVRQSLVVSPGSAPAAPGSDKDLDEDEEERESPLPAREVAQAAGSSRTSPFVVPSPAPPSPALAAATLPAISQPREIPRSEIVKGYEYARDQYVEITKEELALLTPQTAREMQIVEFVKLSEVDPIYFETSYYSAPDKGGEKAYSLLFEALRKSGFVGLAQVAMHNREHVVVIRPGRHGIILHTMFYESEIRETDEFRADVSGVNEKELKLALLLVENLEAPFRPSNYHDSYKAKLDALIQSKIAGEETIAAPAPKAAPVVNILEALQKSLEAASRKPPVKEDRPAVSASAPASAAAPAAAKKRKKA
;
A
#
# COMPACT_ATOMS: atom_id res chain seq x y z
N MET A 1 -17.73 12.23 -5.23
CA MET A 1 -16.37 12.75 -5.49
C MET A 1 -15.37 11.91 -4.70
N ALA A 2 -14.15 11.69 -5.22
CA ALA A 2 -13.12 10.96 -4.49
C ALA A 2 -12.74 11.71 -3.20
N THR A 3 -12.70 11.01 -2.07
CA THR A 3 -12.25 11.59 -0.79
C THR A 3 -10.73 11.72 -0.78
N ALA A 4 -10.23 12.90 -0.43
CA ALA A 4 -8.80 13.12 -0.22
C ALA A 4 -8.34 12.30 0.99
N ILE A 5 -7.28 11.52 0.81
CA ILE A 5 -6.71 10.66 1.86
C ILE A 5 -5.62 11.41 2.63
N TRP A 6 -4.92 12.31 1.96
CA TRP A 6 -3.91 13.16 2.57
C TRP A 6 -3.99 14.58 2.00
N LYS A 7 -3.66 15.56 2.84
CA LYS A 7 -3.57 16.98 2.49
C LYS A 7 -2.34 17.56 3.16
N GLY A 8 -1.57 18.32 2.41
CA GLY A 8 -0.35 18.91 2.93
C GLY A 8 0.39 19.68 1.85
N PHE A 9 1.68 19.88 2.07
CA PHE A 9 2.54 20.67 1.21
C PHE A 9 3.57 19.77 0.56
N LEU A 10 3.72 19.87 -0.76
CA LEU A 10 4.82 19.30 -1.50
C LEU A 10 5.93 20.35 -1.58
N THR A 11 7.07 20.06 -0.96
CA THR A 11 8.19 20.99 -0.85
C THR A 11 9.41 20.48 -1.60
N PHE A 12 10.13 21.40 -2.25
CA PHE A 12 11.43 21.13 -2.83
C PHE A 12 12.25 22.43 -2.85
N GLY A 13 13.41 22.41 -2.19
CA GLY A 13 14.16 23.64 -1.91
C GLY A 13 13.33 24.65 -1.14
N LEU A 14 13.05 25.81 -1.76
CA LEU A 14 12.26 26.90 -1.16
C LEU A 14 10.81 26.97 -1.67
N VAL A 15 10.41 26.04 -2.55
CA VAL A 15 9.07 26.02 -3.13
C VAL A 15 8.18 25.13 -2.28
N SER A 16 7.00 25.62 -1.89
CA SER A 16 5.97 24.88 -1.17
C SER A 16 4.66 24.92 -1.94
N ILE A 17 4.12 23.74 -2.28
CA ILE A 17 2.94 23.58 -3.12
C ILE A 17 1.86 22.86 -2.32
N PRO A 18 0.74 23.51 -1.97
CA PRO A 18 -0.33 22.82 -1.27
C PRO A 18 -1.01 21.82 -2.23
N ILE A 19 -1.12 20.57 -1.82
CA ILE A 19 -1.68 19.48 -2.61
C ILE A 19 -2.63 18.60 -1.80
N LYS A 20 -3.47 17.85 -2.53
CA LYS A 20 -4.35 16.80 -2.02
C LYS A 20 -4.03 15.50 -2.74
N MET A 21 -4.00 14.40 -1.98
CA MET A 21 -3.81 13.06 -2.52
C MET A 21 -5.10 12.25 -2.51
N PHE A 22 -5.34 11.51 -3.59
CA PHE A 22 -6.49 10.63 -3.76
C PHE A 22 -5.99 9.26 -4.21
N ARG A 23 -6.49 8.17 -3.64
CA ARG A 23 -6.10 6.82 -4.08
C ARG A 23 -6.50 6.59 -5.53
N ALA A 24 -5.53 6.17 -6.36
CA ALA A 24 -5.72 6.01 -7.80
C ALA A 24 -6.36 4.67 -8.17
N ALA A 25 -6.04 3.61 -7.42
CA ALA A 25 -6.56 2.26 -7.64
C ALA A 25 -7.10 1.66 -6.34
N ARG A 26 -8.24 1.00 -6.43
CA ARG A 26 -8.84 0.23 -5.33
C ARG A 26 -9.12 -1.18 -5.81
N PRO A 27 -8.68 -2.22 -5.09
CA PRO A 27 -9.12 -3.56 -5.40
C PRO A 27 -10.62 -3.66 -5.13
N GLU A 28 -11.36 -4.21 -6.08
CA GLU A 28 -12.76 -4.54 -5.86
C GLU A 28 -12.82 -5.95 -5.26
N LYS A 29 -13.08 -6.05 -3.96
CA LYS A 29 -13.30 -7.34 -3.29
C LYS A 29 -14.79 -7.62 -3.18
N VAL A 30 -15.21 -8.79 -3.67
CA VAL A 30 -16.55 -9.32 -3.37
C VAL A 30 -16.52 -9.85 -1.94
N SER A 31 -17.37 -9.31 -1.07
CA SER A 31 -17.46 -9.72 0.33
C SER A 31 -18.72 -10.56 0.55
N PHE A 32 -18.54 -11.73 1.12
CA PHE A 32 -19.64 -12.59 1.54
C PHE A 32 -19.92 -12.36 3.01
N ARG A 33 -21.21 -12.31 3.36
CA ARG A 33 -21.62 -12.36 4.75
C ARG A 33 -21.67 -13.83 5.17
N GLN A 34 -21.15 -14.12 6.36
CA GLN A 34 -21.30 -15.43 6.96
C GLN A 34 -22.77 -15.63 7.36
N LEU A 35 -23.35 -16.73 6.90
CA LEU A 35 -24.70 -17.16 7.24
C LEU A 35 -24.63 -18.52 7.92
N GLN A 36 -25.48 -18.75 8.91
CA GLN A 36 -25.64 -20.05 9.53
C GLN A 36 -26.26 -21.01 8.50
N ALA A 37 -25.63 -22.17 8.31
CA ALA A 37 -26.14 -23.20 7.43
C ALA A 37 -27.54 -23.67 7.88
N GLY A 38 -28.45 -23.90 6.93
CA GLY A 38 -29.83 -24.33 7.19
C GLY A 38 -30.81 -23.20 7.52
N THR A 39 -30.44 -22.23 8.36
CA THR A 39 -31.33 -21.12 8.75
C THR A 39 -31.18 -19.89 7.87
N GLY A 40 -30.02 -19.69 7.25
CA GLY A 40 -29.70 -18.47 6.48
C GLY A 40 -29.53 -17.23 7.37
N ALA A 41 -29.55 -17.37 8.69
CA ALA A 41 -29.38 -16.26 9.62
C ALA A 41 -27.95 -15.71 9.55
N ARG A 42 -27.80 -14.39 9.59
CA ARG A 42 -26.48 -13.75 9.52
C ARG A 42 -25.69 -13.96 10.81
N VAL A 43 -24.49 -14.49 10.67
CA VAL A 43 -23.53 -14.66 11.78
C VAL A 43 -22.86 -13.32 12.08
N ARG A 44 -22.73 -13.00 13.38
CA ARG A 44 -21.94 -11.87 13.88
C ARG A 44 -20.72 -12.42 14.62
N GLN A 45 -19.56 -11.81 14.41
CA GLN A 45 -18.33 -12.15 15.14
C GLN A 45 -18.26 -11.27 16.39
N SER A 46 -18.09 -11.89 17.57
CA SER A 46 -17.66 -11.21 18.79
C SER A 46 -16.24 -11.63 19.15
N LEU A 47 -15.46 -10.68 19.64
CA LEU A 47 -14.09 -10.92 20.12
C LEU A 47 -14.17 -11.30 21.59
N VAL A 48 -13.52 -12.40 21.96
CA VAL A 48 -13.48 -12.93 23.33
C VAL A 48 -12.02 -13.18 23.75
N VAL A 49 -11.70 -13.01 25.03
CA VAL A 49 -10.40 -13.43 25.58
C VAL A 49 -10.39 -14.95 25.67
N SER A 50 -9.32 -15.59 25.18
CA SER A 50 -9.16 -17.04 25.36
C SER A 50 -8.77 -17.34 26.81
N PRO A 51 -9.46 -18.27 27.50
CA PRO A 51 -9.07 -18.65 28.86
C PRO A 51 -7.67 -19.28 28.84
N GLY A 52 -6.73 -18.66 29.55
CA GLY A 52 -5.32 -19.09 29.63
C GLY A 52 -4.30 -18.12 29.00
N SER A 53 -4.72 -17.09 28.27
CA SER A 53 -3.78 -16.09 27.69
C SER A 53 -3.32 -15.02 28.70
N ALA A 54 -3.16 -15.38 29.97
CA ALA A 54 -2.68 -14.44 30.97
C ALA A 54 -1.22 -14.07 30.64
N PRO A 55 -0.87 -12.78 30.59
CA PRO A 55 0.50 -12.37 30.30
C PRO A 55 1.44 -12.99 31.33
N ALA A 56 2.52 -13.63 30.85
CA ALA A 56 3.55 -14.14 31.75
C ALA A 56 4.12 -12.95 32.55
N ALA A 57 4.11 -13.05 33.88
CA ALA A 57 4.52 -11.97 34.75
C ALA A 57 5.97 -11.55 34.42
N PRO A 58 6.27 -10.24 34.31
CA PRO A 58 7.64 -9.79 34.14
C PRO A 58 8.43 -10.11 35.41
N GLY A 59 9.44 -10.99 35.30
CA GLY A 59 10.42 -11.24 36.36
C GLY A 59 10.37 -12.60 37.06
N SER A 60 10.16 -13.70 36.33
CA SER A 60 10.56 -15.03 36.83
C SER A 60 11.77 -15.56 36.05
N ASP A 61 12.90 -14.86 36.14
CA ASP A 61 14.20 -15.51 36.01
C ASP A 61 14.44 -16.27 37.32
N LYS A 62 14.11 -17.55 37.31
CA LYS A 62 14.83 -18.54 38.09
C LYS A 62 15.56 -19.41 37.09
N ASP A 63 16.79 -19.76 37.46
CA ASP A 63 17.69 -20.70 36.81
C ASP A 63 18.65 -20.06 35.79
N LEU A 64 19.61 -19.32 36.33
CA LEU A 64 20.96 -19.33 35.77
C LEU A 64 21.81 -20.21 36.69
N ASP A 65 22.05 -21.43 36.22
CA ASP A 65 23.05 -22.34 36.74
C ASP A 65 24.43 -21.64 36.72
N GLU A 66 25.12 -21.72 37.86
CA GLU A 66 26.56 -21.47 37.98
C GLU A 66 27.29 -22.62 37.26
N ASP A 67 28.20 -22.30 36.33
CA ASP A 67 29.61 -22.74 36.37
C ASP A 67 30.37 -22.41 35.07
N GLU A 68 31.53 -21.74 35.26
CA GLU A 68 32.80 -21.79 34.50
C GLU A 68 32.81 -21.34 33.01
N GLU A 69 33.79 -20.62 32.45
CA GLU A 69 35.10 -20.10 32.86
C GLU A 69 35.58 -19.13 31.75
N GLU A 70 36.54 -18.25 32.09
CA GLU A 70 37.54 -17.66 31.19
C GLU A 70 37.10 -16.71 30.04
N ARG A 71 37.32 -15.40 30.19
CA ARG A 71 38.58 -14.70 29.79
C ARG A 71 38.41 -13.19 29.88
N GLU A 72 39.03 -12.67 30.92
CA GLU A 72 39.37 -11.27 31.12
C GLU A 72 40.43 -10.82 30.11
N SER A 73 40.26 -9.64 29.51
CA SER A 73 41.32 -8.64 29.37
C SER A 73 40.86 -7.35 28.67
N PRO A 74 41.48 -6.20 28.99
CA PRO A 74 40.75 -5.05 29.52
C PRO A 74 41.10 -3.73 28.82
N LEU A 75 40.36 -2.64 29.05
CA LEU A 75 40.89 -1.27 28.89
C LEU A 75 40.19 -0.28 29.84
N PRO A 76 40.86 0.81 30.25
CA PRO A 76 41.03 1.11 31.67
C PRO A 76 40.33 2.37 32.17
N ALA A 77 40.37 2.50 33.49
CA ALA A 77 39.91 3.59 34.33
C ALA A 77 40.38 4.99 33.90
N ARG A 78 39.57 6.00 34.23
CA ARG A 78 40.10 7.29 34.67
C ARG A 78 39.31 7.87 35.85
N GLU A 79 40.12 8.36 36.76
CA GLU A 79 39.88 8.63 38.16
C GLU A 79 39.28 10.03 38.40
N VAL A 80 38.71 10.14 39.59
CA VAL A 80 38.04 11.28 40.19
C VAL A 80 39.04 12.40 40.52
N ALA A 81 38.62 13.66 40.39
CA ALA A 81 39.29 14.78 41.06
C ALA A 81 38.27 15.70 41.73
N GLN A 82 38.46 15.87 43.04
CA GLN A 82 37.77 16.80 43.94
C GLN A 82 38.37 18.22 43.86
N ALA A 83 37.55 19.24 44.17
CA ALA A 83 37.87 20.44 44.98
C ALA A 83 36.68 21.42 44.88
N ALA A 84 35.90 21.65 45.94
CA ALA A 84 36.12 22.57 47.06
C ALA A 84 35.86 24.06 46.71
N GLY A 85 34.93 24.69 47.44
CA GLY A 85 35.04 26.12 47.80
C GLY A 85 33.83 27.05 47.62
N SER A 86 33.19 27.35 48.76
CA SER A 86 32.76 28.70 49.20
C SER A 86 31.34 29.25 48.92
N SER A 87 30.58 29.27 50.01
CA SER A 87 29.68 30.29 50.56
C SER A 87 28.96 31.32 49.66
N ARG A 88 27.61 31.34 49.77
CA ARG A 88 26.84 32.56 50.07
C ARG A 88 25.43 32.23 50.58
N THR A 89 25.07 32.95 51.63
CA THR A 89 23.80 32.96 52.36
C THR A 89 22.71 33.71 51.60
N SER A 90 21.49 33.16 51.58
CA SER A 90 20.21 33.90 51.58
C SER A 90 19.06 32.92 51.87
N PRO A 91 18.00 33.34 52.58
CA PRO A 91 16.98 32.44 53.11
C PRO A 91 15.97 32.10 52.01
N PHE A 92 15.90 30.83 51.62
CA PHE A 92 14.85 30.35 50.72
C PHE A 92 13.80 29.59 51.51
N VAL A 93 12.57 30.04 51.29
CA VAL A 93 11.31 29.53 51.82
C VAL A 93 11.19 28.03 51.55
N VAL A 94 10.78 27.27 52.56
CA VAL A 94 10.47 25.83 52.47
C VAL A 94 9.14 25.68 51.70
N PRO A 95 9.08 25.02 50.53
CA PRO A 95 7.84 24.46 50.05
C PRO A 95 7.66 23.06 50.64
N SER A 96 6.49 22.87 51.24
CA SER A 96 5.88 21.62 51.68
C SER A 96 6.23 20.41 50.79
N PRO A 97 6.51 19.22 51.35
CA PRO A 97 6.63 18.01 50.55
C PRO A 97 5.28 17.71 49.88
N ALA A 98 5.31 17.55 48.56
CA ALA A 98 4.20 17.00 47.79
C ALA A 98 3.99 15.52 48.19
N PRO A 99 2.75 15.01 48.19
CA PRO A 99 2.46 13.63 48.57
C PRO A 99 3.11 12.63 47.59
N PRO A 100 3.46 11.42 48.04
CA PRO A 100 3.94 10.37 47.16
C PRO A 100 2.86 10.06 46.11
N SER A 101 3.29 9.95 44.84
CA SER A 101 2.47 9.41 43.76
C SER A 101 1.85 8.09 44.20
N PRO A 102 0.55 7.85 43.96
CA PRO A 102 -0.05 6.58 44.29
C PRO A 102 0.64 5.52 43.42
N ALA A 103 1.29 4.56 44.10
CA ALA A 103 1.71 3.32 43.48
C ALA A 103 0.55 2.79 42.63
N LEU A 104 0.80 2.55 41.35
CA LEU A 104 -0.12 1.81 40.48
C LEU A 104 -0.36 0.48 41.18
N ALA A 105 -1.50 0.36 41.85
CA ALA A 105 -1.99 -0.90 42.34
C ALA A 105 -2.17 -1.79 41.10
N ALA A 106 -1.32 -2.82 40.97
CA ALA A 106 -1.55 -3.91 40.06
C ALA A 106 -2.88 -4.56 40.46
N ALA A 107 -3.96 -4.09 39.83
CA ALA A 107 -5.26 -4.71 39.96
C ALA A 107 -5.14 -6.08 39.30
N THR A 108 -4.92 -7.11 40.13
CA THR A 108 -5.05 -8.52 39.74
C THR A 108 -6.44 -8.71 39.16
N LEU A 109 -6.54 -8.68 37.84
CA LEU A 109 -7.77 -9.00 37.12
C LEU A 109 -8.08 -10.48 37.39
N PRO A 110 -9.33 -10.83 37.77
CA PRO A 110 -9.69 -12.20 38.07
C PRO A 110 -9.53 -13.07 36.81
N ALA A 111 -8.99 -14.26 36.98
CA ALA A 111 -8.90 -15.27 35.92
C ALA A 111 -10.30 -15.51 35.34
N ILE A 112 -10.49 -15.08 34.09
CA ILE A 112 -11.78 -15.12 33.41
C ILE A 112 -12.06 -16.58 33.02
N SER A 113 -13.03 -17.21 33.70
CA SER A 113 -13.42 -18.62 33.48
C SER A 113 -14.47 -18.82 32.38
N GLN A 114 -15.05 -17.74 31.83
CA GLN A 114 -16.02 -17.79 30.73
C GLN A 114 -15.70 -16.75 29.65
N PRO A 115 -15.89 -17.06 28.36
CA PRO A 115 -15.58 -16.14 27.27
C PRO A 115 -16.45 -14.88 27.37
N ARG A 116 -15.86 -13.79 27.87
CA ARG A 116 -16.48 -12.48 27.96
C ARG A 116 -16.28 -11.75 26.64
N GLU A 117 -17.36 -11.24 26.06
CA GLU A 117 -17.27 -10.34 24.92
C GLU A 117 -16.56 -9.05 25.32
N ILE A 118 -15.52 -8.69 24.57
CA ILE A 118 -14.74 -7.49 24.83
C ILE A 118 -15.26 -6.35 23.95
N PRO A 119 -15.77 -5.26 24.53
CA PRO A 119 -16.10 -4.07 23.76
C PRO A 119 -14.82 -3.47 23.18
N ARG A 120 -14.90 -2.85 21.99
CA ARG A 120 -13.74 -2.26 21.30
C ARG A 120 -12.94 -1.25 22.13
N SER A 121 -13.56 -0.64 23.14
CA SER A 121 -12.93 0.27 24.09
C SER A 121 -11.93 -0.40 25.03
N GLU A 122 -12.13 -1.69 25.33
CA GLU A 122 -11.24 -2.50 26.18
C GLU A 122 -10.09 -3.14 25.37
N ILE A 123 -10.02 -2.89 24.05
CA ILE A 123 -8.98 -3.44 23.18
C ILE A 123 -7.82 -2.44 23.08
N VAL A 124 -6.69 -2.79 23.70
CA VAL A 124 -5.42 -2.07 23.59
C VAL A 124 -4.47 -2.76 22.59
N LYS A 125 -3.44 -2.05 22.13
CA LYS A 125 -2.40 -2.61 21.25
C LYS A 125 -1.22 -3.05 22.10
N GLY A 126 -0.86 -4.33 22.01
CA GLY A 126 0.38 -4.87 22.59
C GLY A 126 1.39 -5.17 21.51
N TYR A 127 2.67 -4.95 21.79
CA TYR A 127 3.79 -5.48 21.01
C TYR A 127 4.36 -6.70 21.73
N GLU A 128 4.39 -7.85 21.06
CA GLU A 128 4.96 -9.08 21.60
C GLU A 128 6.48 -9.04 21.50
N TYR A 129 7.18 -9.08 22.64
CA TYR A 129 8.65 -9.08 22.67
C TYR A 129 9.22 -10.45 23.07
N ALA A 130 8.41 -11.31 23.68
CA ALA A 130 8.68 -12.73 23.91
C ALA A 130 7.35 -13.50 23.91
N ARG A 131 7.39 -14.84 23.79
CA ARG A 131 6.18 -15.67 23.73
C ARG A 131 5.27 -15.35 24.92
N ASP A 132 4.02 -14.99 24.61
CA ASP A 132 2.98 -14.64 25.60
C ASP A 132 3.33 -13.43 26.51
N GLN A 133 4.32 -12.61 26.12
CA GLN A 133 4.72 -11.38 26.79
C GLN A 133 4.54 -10.16 25.88
N TYR A 134 3.69 -9.23 26.33
CA TYR A 134 3.28 -8.06 25.56
C TYR A 134 3.61 -6.78 26.33
N VAL A 135 4.16 -5.79 25.63
CA VAL A 135 4.20 -4.40 26.12
C VAL A 135 3.02 -3.65 25.52
N GLU A 136 2.19 -3.05 26.37
CA GLU A 136 1.14 -2.14 25.92
C GLU A 136 1.78 -0.87 25.36
N ILE A 137 1.40 -0.51 24.13
CA ILE A 137 1.82 0.75 23.52
C ILE A 137 0.61 1.65 23.40
N THR A 138 0.64 2.77 24.11
CA THR A 138 -0.45 3.73 24.12
C THR A 138 -0.50 4.54 22.83
N LYS A 139 -1.68 5.10 22.51
CA LYS A 139 -1.81 6.00 21.36
C LYS A 139 -0.98 7.28 21.51
N GLU A 140 -0.73 7.70 22.74
CA GLU A 140 0.04 8.91 23.07
C GLU A 140 1.53 8.69 22.82
N GLU A 141 2.08 7.54 23.22
CA GLU A 141 3.46 7.15 22.89
C GLU A 141 3.67 7.00 21.39
N LEU A 142 2.72 6.38 20.68
CA LEU A 142 2.74 6.33 19.20
C LEU A 142 2.64 7.73 18.56
N ALA A 143 1.94 8.67 19.20
CA ALA A 143 1.83 10.04 18.73
C ALA A 143 3.14 10.82 18.91
N LEU A 144 3.89 10.57 20.00
CA LEU A 144 5.23 11.14 20.20
C LEU A 144 6.24 10.66 19.14
N LEU A 145 6.06 9.44 18.64
CA LEU A 145 6.86 8.87 17.55
C LEU A 145 6.39 9.33 16.15
N THR A 146 5.30 10.11 16.07
CA THR A 146 4.79 10.57 14.77
C THR A 146 5.76 11.60 14.19
N PRO A 147 6.29 11.38 12.97
CA PRO A 147 7.29 12.25 12.37
C PRO A 147 6.78 13.68 12.15
N GLN A 148 7.68 14.68 12.28
CA GLN A 148 7.38 16.10 12.08
C GLN A 148 6.89 16.42 10.65
N THR A 149 7.11 15.51 9.70
CA THR A 149 6.70 15.58 8.28
C THR A 149 5.23 15.21 8.04
N ALA A 150 4.38 15.10 9.08
CA ALA A 150 2.98 14.68 8.96
C ALA A 150 2.14 15.44 7.91
N ARG A 151 2.51 16.68 7.58
CA ARG A 151 1.84 17.53 6.57
C ARG A 151 2.76 18.02 5.47
N GLU A 152 4.00 17.56 5.46
CA GLU A 152 5.01 17.98 4.50
C GLU A 152 5.54 16.77 3.74
N MET A 153 5.55 16.88 2.43
CA MET A 153 6.13 15.92 1.53
C MET A 153 7.33 16.58 0.89
N GLN A 154 8.52 16.22 1.35
CA GLN A 154 9.75 16.84 0.89
C GLN A 154 10.36 16.02 -0.24
N ILE A 155 10.51 16.61 -1.42
CA ILE A 155 11.31 16.02 -2.50
C ILE A 155 12.78 16.14 -2.12
N VAL A 156 13.43 14.98 -2.01
CA VAL A 156 14.85 14.86 -1.66
C VAL A 156 15.71 14.91 -2.92
N GLU A 157 15.29 14.21 -3.97
CA GLU A 157 16.08 14.07 -5.20
C GLU A 157 15.21 13.79 -6.43
N PHE A 158 15.84 13.87 -7.62
CA PHE A 158 15.21 13.52 -8.90
C PHE A 158 16.03 12.45 -9.60
N VAL A 159 15.37 11.33 -9.95
CA VAL A 159 15.99 10.15 -10.58
C VAL A 159 15.24 9.78 -11.87
N LYS A 160 15.79 8.89 -12.69
CA LYS A 160 15.04 8.35 -13.85
C LYS A 160 14.12 7.24 -13.41
N LEU A 161 12.93 7.16 -14.00
CA LEU A 161 11.98 6.07 -13.68
C LEU A 161 12.56 4.68 -13.97
N SER A 162 13.46 4.55 -14.93
CA SER A 162 14.15 3.28 -15.27
C SER A 162 15.14 2.81 -14.21
N GLU A 163 15.57 3.70 -13.30
CA GLU A 163 16.48 3.37 -12.19
C GLU A 163 15.71 2.82 -10.97
N VAL A 164 14.38 3.01 -10.94
CA VAL A 164 13.52 2.53 -9.86
C VAL A 164 12.86 1.23 -10.30
N ASP A 165 13.31 0.11 -9.73
CA ASP A 165 12.70 -1.20 -10.00
C ASP A 165 11.21 -1.20 -9.58
N PRO A 166 10.29 -1.68 -10.43
CA PRO A 166 8.89 -1.76 -10.07
C PRO A 166 8.55 -2.53 -8.80
N ILE A 167 9.44 -3.42 -8.32
CA ILE A 167 9.28 -4.15 -7.05
C ILE A 167 9.10 -3.22 -5.85
N TYR A 168 9.68 -2.02 -5.90
CA TYR A 168 9.55 -1.06 -4.82
C TYR A 168 8.16 -0.42 -4.79
N PHE A 169 7.36 -0.41 -5.87
CA PHE A 169 6.06 0.27 -5.87
C PHE A 169 4.98 -0.50 -5.09
N GLU A 170 4.28 0.21 -4.20
CA GLU A 170 3.20 -0.35 -3.39
C GLU A 170 1.82 0.16 -3.84
N THR A 171 1.52 1.45 -3.61
CA THR A 171 0.18 2.01 -3.88
C THR A 171 0.25 3.30 -4.68
N SER A 172 -0.58 3.40 -5.71
CA SER A 172 -0.70 4.59 -6.56
C SER A 172 -1.73 5.60 -6.04
N TYR A 173 -1.39 6.88 -6.10
CA TYR A 173 -2.20 8.03 -5.73
C TYR A 173 -2.19 9.09 -6.83
N TYR A 174 -3.31 9.79 -7.02
CA TYR A 174 -3.38 11.03 -7.78
C TYR A 174 -3.11 12.22 -6.87
N SER A 175 -2.32 13.18 -7.36
CA SER A 175 -2.17 14.50 -6.73
C SER A 175 -3.05 15.52 -7.43
N ALA A 176 -3.66 16.43 -6.67
CA ALA A 176 -4.24 17.65 -7.22
C ALA A 176 -3.77 18.86 -6.38
N PRO A 177 -3.58 20.03 -7.00
CA PRO A 177 -3.29 21.24 -6.23
C PRO A 177 -4.45 21.60 -5.31
N ASP A 178 -4.14 22.12 -4.13
CA ASP A 178 -5.10 22.86 -3.32
C ASP A 178 -5.07 24.36 -3.68
N LYS A 179 -6.02 25.11 -3.13
CA LYS A 179 -6.22 26.53 -3.40
C LYS A 179 -4.92 27.32 -3.21
N GLY A 180 -4.48 28.02 -4.26
CA GLY A 180 -3.28 28.85 -4.26
C GLY A 180 -2.00 28.13 -4.72
N GLY A 181 -2.04 26.81 -4.92
CA GLY A 181 -0.91 26.01 -5.40
C GLY A 181 -0.90 25.73 -6.91
N GLU A 182 -1.94 26.13 -7.65
CA GLU A 182 -2.21 25.66 -9.02
C GLU A 182 -1.08 25.99 -10.00
N LYS A 183 -0.51 27.20 -9.91
CA LYS A 183 0.58 27.65 -10.78
C LYS A 183 1.87 26.88 -10.52
N ALA A 184 2.26 26.73 -9.26
CA ALA A 184 3.47 26.01 -8.88
C ALA A 184 3.35 24.50 -9.17
N TYR A 185 2.18 23.92 -8.93
CA TYR A 185 1.88 22.54 -9.29
C TYR A 185 2.01 22.30 -10.80
N SER A 186 1.42 23.19 -11.61
CA SER A 186 1.46 23.08 -13.08
C SER A 186 2.90 23.20 -13.60
N LEU A 187 3.69 24.10 -13.02
CA LEU A 187 5.10 24.25 -13.35
C LEU A 187 5.90 23.00 -13.03
N LEU A 188 5.72 22.42 -11.82
CA LEU A 188 6.39 21.17 -11.45
C LEU A 188 5.97 20.02 -12.38
N PHE A 189 4.68 19.88 -12.67
CA PHE A 189 4.17 18.87 -13.59
C PHE A 189 4.79 18.99 -14.99
N GLU A 190 4.87 20.20 -15.54
CA GLU A 190 5.49 20.44 -16.85
C GLU A 190 7.00 20.20 -16.83
N ALA A 191 7.68 20.61 -15.75
CA ALA A 191 9.11 20.36 -15.56
C ALA A 191 9.42 18.87 -15.56
N LEU A 192 8.69 18.07 -14.77
CA LEU A 192 8.81 16.61 -14.74
C LEU A 192 8.56 15.97 -16.10
N ARG A 193 7.54 16.45 -16.84
CA ARG A 193 7.24 15.93 -18.19
C ARG A 193 8.35 16.20 -19.20
N LYS A 194 8.95 17.39 -19.16
CA LYS A 194 10.01 17.79 -20.09
C LYS A 194 11.35 17.17 -19.75
N SER A 195 11.66 17.05 -18.46
CA SER A 195 12.94 16.51 -18.00
C SER A 195 13.02 14.99 -18.10
N GLY A 196 11.88 14.30 -17.99
CA GLY A 196 11.83 12.83 -17.94
C GLY A 196 12.26 12.23 -16.59
N PHE A 197 12.54 13.09 -15.60
CA PHE A 197 12.86 12.68 -14.24
C PHE A 197 11.58 12.48 -13.41
N VAL A 198 11.72 11.72 -12.34
CA VAL A 198 10.72 11.57 -11.27
C VAL A 198 11.33 12.04 -9.96
N GLY A 199 10.53 12.64 -9.09
CA GLY A 199 10.98 13.06 -7.76
C GLY A 199 10.88 11.92 -6.76
N LEU A 200 11.88 11.74 -5.91
CA LEU A 200 11.77 10.92 -4.69
C LEU A 200 11.48 11.84 -3.52
N ALA A 201 10.46 11.50 -2.74
CA ALA A 201 10.04 12.29 -1.61
C ALA A 201 9.78 11.41 -0.39
N GLN A 202 9.84 12.02 0.80
CA GLN A 202 9.39 11.39 2.04
C GLN A 202 8.08 12.04 2.49
N VAL A 203 7.14 11.22 2.96
CA VAL A 203 5.88 11.70 3.54
C VAL A 203 5.49 10.84 4.74
N ALA A 204 5.05 11.47 5.81
CA ALA A 204 4.42 10.75 6.91
C ALA A 204 2.91 10.56 6.65
N MET A 205 2.49 9.31 6.63
CA MET A 205 1.10 8.89 6.40
C MET A 205 0.78 7.69 7.29
N HIS A 206 -0.41 7.68 7.91
CA HIS A 206 -0.85 6.58 8.79
C HIS A 206 0.13 6.21 9.91
N ASN A 207 0.78 7.21 10.52
CA ASN A 207 1.76 7.07 11.59
C ASN A 207 3.05 6.34 11.17
N ARG A 208 3.39 6.36 9.88
CA ARG A 208 4.65 5.85 9.34
C ARG A 208 5.18 6.81 8.27
N GLU A 209 6.50 6.95 8.17
CA GLU A 209 7.10 7.57 6.98
C GLU A 209 7.11 6.59 5.81
N HIS A 210 6.84 7.11 4.63
CA HIS A 210 6.91 6.39 3.39
C HIS A 210 7.81 7.16 2.43
N VAL A 211 8.62 6.42 1.68
CA VAL A 211 9.26 6.95 0.47
C VAL A 211 8.22 6.92 -0.66
N VAL A 212 8.20 7.98 -1.47
CA VAL A 212 7.22 8.18 -2.52
C VAL A 212 7.88 8.63 -3.81
N VAL A 213 7.55 7.96 -4.91
CA VAL A 213 7.91 8.44 -6.26
C VAL A 213 6.82 9.37 -6.77
N ILE A 214 7.23 10.55 -7.20
CA ILE A 214 6.40 11.59 -7.79
C ILE A 214 6.71 11.67 -9.28
N ARG A 215 5.74 11.29 -10.10
CA ARG A 215 5.93 11.23 -11.56
C ARG A 215 4.82 11.95 -12.32
N PRO A 216 5.09 12.44 -13.54
CA PRO A 216 4.04 13.00 -14.37
C PRO A 216 3.14 11.88 -14.90
N GLY A 217 1.83 12.06 -14.78
CA GLY A 217 0.79 11.25 -15.43
C GLY A 217 0.22 11.94 -16.67
N ARG A 218 -0.88 11.40 -17.21
CA ARG A 218 -1.55 11.96 -18.39
C ARG A 218 -2.14 13.35 -18.14
N HIS A 219 -2.71 13.59 -16.96
CA HIS A 219 -3.48 14.81 -16.65
C HIS A 219 -2.97 15.57 -15.40
N GLY A 220 -1.93 15.06 -14.75
CA GLY A 220 -1.43 15.60 -13.50
C GLY A 220 -0.38 14.68 -12.90
N ILE A 221 0.10 15.03 -11.70
CA ILE A 221 1.10 14.28 -10.97
C ILE A 221 0.48 13.03 -10.33
N ILE A 222 1.18 11.90 -10.47
CA ILE A 222 0.86 10.63 -9.84
C ILE A 222 1.97 10.33 -8.83
N LEU A 223 1.58 9.89 -7.64
CA LEU A 223 2.48 9.44 -6.60
C LEU A 223 2.38 7.93 -6.43
N HIS A 224 3.48 7.28 -6.09
CA HIS A 224 3.51 5.87 -5.69
C HIS A 224 4.24 5.74 -4.37
N THR A 225 3.59 5.20 -3.33
CA THR A 225 4.31 4.79 -2.13
C THR A 225 5.25 3.65 -2.48
N MET A 226 6.40 3.61 -1.81
CA MET A 226 7.41 2.58 -1.99
C MET A 226 7.58 1.74 -0.73
N PHE A 227 7.94 0.47 -0.94
CA PHE A 227 8.50 -0.38 0.10
C PHE A 227 9.93 0.05 0.41
N TYR A 228 10.33 -0.10 1.68
CA TYR A 228 11.73 -0.03 2.08
C TYR A 228 12.45 -1.32 1.65
N GLU A 229 13.78 -1.25 1.49
CA GLU A 229 14.60 -2.40 1.16
C GLU A 229 14.39 -3.57 2.12
N SER A 230 14.28 -3.29 3.42
CA SER A 230 14.02 -4.31 4.46
C SER A 230 12.65 -4.98 4.39
N GLU A 231 11.71 -4.44 3.60
CA GLU A 231 10.39 -5.03 3.38
C GLU A 231 10.35 -5.92 2.12
N ILE A 232 11.42 -5.87 1.32
CA ILE A 232 11.58 -6.68 0.12
C ILE A 232 12.30 -7.95 0.52
N ARG A 233 11.71 -9.09 0.16
CA ARG A 233 12.30 -10.40 0.45
C ARG A 233 13.55 -10.60 -0.40
N GLU A 234 14.62 -11.09 0.22
CA GLU A 234 15.85 -11.47 -0.48
C GLU A 234 15.59 -12.63 -1.44
N THR A 235 16.22 -12.57 -2.61
CA THR A 235 15.79 -13.29 -3.82
C THR A 235 16.72 -14.43 -4.25
N ASP A 236 17.69 -14.83 -3.43
CA ASP A 236 18.64 -15.88 -3.81
C ASP A 236 17.98 -17.22 -4.14
N GLU A 237 16.79 -17.48 -3.59
CA GLU A 237 15.97 -18.66 -3.91
C GLU A 237 15.21 -18.58 -5.25
N PHE A 238 15.07 -17.39 -5.86
CA PHE A 238 14.27 -17.18 -7.08
C PHE A 238 15.10 -17.03 -8.37
N ARG A 239 16.41 -17.32 -8.31
CA ARG A 239 17.30 -17.18 -9.47
C ARG A 239 17.01 -18.24 -10.53
N ALA A 240 16.91 -17.80 -11.79
CA ALA A 240 16.83 -18.73 -12.92
C ALA A 240 18.23 -19.27 -13.28
N ASP A 241 18.38 -20.59 -13.39
CA ASP A 241 19.59 -21.20 -13.92
C ASP A 241 19.59 -21.12 -15.45
N VAL A 242 20.49 -20.31 -15.99
CA VAL A 242 20.63 -20.09 -17.44
C VAL A 242 21.64 -21.02 -18.09
N SER A 243 22.34 -21.86 -17.32
CA SER A 243 23.42 -22.72 -17.83
C SER A 243 22.94 -23.79 -18.82
N GLY A 244 21.66 -24.18 -18.75
CA GLY A 244 21.05 -25.20 -19.63
C GLY A 244 20.40 -24.67 -20.91
N VAL A 245 20.49 -23.37 -21.22
CA VAL A 245 19.74 -22.78 -22.34
C VAL A 245 20.45 -23.03 -23.68
N ASN A 246 19.78 -23.75 -24.59
CA ASN A 246 20.27 -23.99 -25.95
C ASN A 246 19.98 -22.80 -26.88
N GLU A 247 20.96 -22.36 -27.66
CA GLU A 247 20.80 -21.25 -28.62
C GLU A 247 19.66 -21.46 -29.63
N LYS A 248 19.43 -22.69 -30.10
CA LYS A 248 18.35 -22.98 -31.07
C LYS A 248 16.97 -22.80 -30.46
N GLU A 249 16.81 -23.23 -29.21
CA GLU A 249 15.57 -23.07 -28.45
C GLU A 249 15.34 -21.61 -28.09
N LEU A 250 16.40 -20.90 -27.69
CA LEU A 250 16.35 -19.47 -27.40
C LEU A 250 15.90 -18.65 -28.62
N LYS A 251 16.49 -18.90 -29.80
CA LYS A 251 16.10 -18.22 -31.05
C LYS A 251 14.63 -18.45 -31.39
N LEU A 252 14.15 -19.67 -31.21
CA LEU A 252 12.76 -20.01 -31.48
C LEU A 252 11.82 -19.33 -30.45
N ALA A 253 12.19 -19.34 -29.18
CA ALA A 253 11.45 -18.62 -28.14
C ALA A 253 11.36 -17.11 -28.40
N LEU A 254 12.45 -16.48 -28.86
CA LEU A 254 12.47 -15.07 -29.25
C LEU A 254 11.49 -14.78 -30.41
N LEU A 255 11.48 -15.62 -31.45
CA LEU A 255 10.50 -15.48 -32.55
C LEU A 255 9.04 -15.60 -32.06
N LEU A 256 8.79 -16.48 -31.09
CA LEU A 256 7.45 -16.60 -30.50
C LEU A 256 7.08 -15.35 -29.69
N VAL A 257 8.02 -14.76 -28.94
CA VAL A 257 7.81 -13.51 -28.21
C VAL A 257 7.50 -12.37 -29.17
N GLU A 258 8.30 -12.22 -30.23
CA GLU A 258 8.07 -11.20 -31.27
C GLU A 258 6.70 -11.36 -31.95
N ASN A 259 6.27 -12.60 -32.22
CA ASN A 259 4.97 -12.87 -32.83
C ASN A 259 3.78 -12.54 -31.90
N LEU A 260 3.99 -12.70 -30.59
CA LEU A 260 2.98 -12.44 -29.56
C LEU A 260 3.09 -11.02 -28.97
N GLU A 261 4.06 -10.22 -29.40
CA GLU A 261 4.24 -8.84 -28.97
C GLU A 261 3.04 -8.00 -29.40
N ALA A 262 2.45 -7.27 -28.46
CA ALA A 262 1.32 -6.39 -28.70
C ALA A 262 1.34 -5.20 -27.73
N PRO A 263 0.81 -4.03 -28.11
CA PRO A 263 0.70 -2.90 -27.19
C PRO A 263 -0.22 -3.26 -26.01
N PHE A 264 0.25 -2.97 -24.79
CA PHE A 264 -0.55 -3.21 -23.60
C PHE A 264 -1.81 -2.33 -23.58
N ARG A 265 -2.98 -2.97 -23.65
CA ARG A 265 -4.29 -2.32 -23.55
C ARG A 265 -5.05 -2.91 -22.35
N PRO A 266 -5.20 -2.16 -21.23
CA PRO A 266 -5.90 -2.66 -20.04
C PRO A 266 -7.32 -3.16 -20.31
N SER A 267 -8.01 -2.59 -21.31
CA SER A 267 -9.36 -2.98 -21.73
C SER A 267 -9.47 -4.41 -22.24
N ASN A 268 -8.36 -5.03 -22.64
CA ASN A 268 -8.37 -6.42 -23.13
C ASN A 268 -8.46 -7.45 -21.98
N TYR A 269 -8.31 -7.01 -20.73
CA TYR A 269 -8.28 -7.87 -19.56
C TYR A 269 -9.51 -7.61 -18.70
N HIS A 270 -10.26 -8.67 -18.41
CA HIS A 270 -11.48 -8.60 -17.62
C HIS A 270 -11.46 -9.65 -16.50
N ASP A 271 -12.07 -9.30 -15.36
CA ASP A 271 -12.24 -10.23 -14.25
C ASP A 271 -13.32 -11.26 -14.58
N SER A 272 -12.88 -12.37 -15.19
CA SER A 272 -13.76 -13.47 -15.56
C SER A 272 -14.37 -14.19 -14.35
N TYR A 273 -13.70 -14.16 -13.20
CA TYR A 273 -14.21 -14.76 -11.98
C TYR A 273 -15.41 -13.96 -11.47
N LYS A 274 -15.29 -12.63 -11.39
CA LYS A 274 -16.40 -11.76 -11.01
C LYS A 274 -17.61 -11.94 -11.93
N ALA A 275 -17.40 -11.95 -13.24
CA ALA A 275 -18.47 -12.17 -14.21
C ALA A 275 -19.19 -13.53 -13.99
N LYS A 276 -18.42 -14.61 -13.76
CA LYS A 276 -18.97 -15.94 -13.44
C LYS A 276 -19.69 -15.96 -12.10
N LEU A 277 -19.16 -15.27 -11.10
CA LEU A 277 -19.77 -15.19 -9.78
C LEU A 277 -21.09 -14.42 -9.83
N ASP A 278 -21.13 -13.28 -10.52
CA ASP A 278 -22.35 -12.50 -10.72
C ASP A 278 -23.42 -13.34 -11.45
N ALA A 279 -23.02 -14.07 -12.51
CA ALA A 279 -23.92 -14.99 -13.20
C ALA A 279 -24.44 -16.10 -12.27
N LEU A 280 -23.58 -16.71 -11.47
CA LEU A 280 -23.97 -17.73 -10.50
C LEU A 280 -24.93 -17.19 -9.44
N ILE A 281 -24.69 -15.97 -8.94
CA ILE A 281 -25.57 -15.31 -7.98
C ILE A 281 -26.94 -15.06 -8.63
N GLN A 282 -26.99 -14.56 -9.87
CA GLN A 282 -28.25 -14.34 -10.58
C GLN A 282 -29.02 -15.63 -10.86
N SER A 283 -28.35 -16.70 -11.33
CA SER A 283 -28.99 -18.01 -11.53
C SER A 283 -29.53 -18.59 -10.22
N LYS A 284 -28.80 -18.46 -9.11
CA LYS A 284 -29.29 -18.88 -7.79
C LYS A 284 -30.47 -18.04 -7.29
N ILE A 285 -30.53 -16.74 -7.63
CA ILE A 285 -31.69 -15.89 -7.35
C ILE A 285 -32.89 -16.32 -8.21
N ALA A 286 -32.67 -16.70 -9.46
CA ALA A 286 -33.69 -17.16 -10.40
C ALA A 286 -34.17 -18.60 -10.17
N GLY A 287 -33.48 -19.37 -9.31
CA GLY A 287 -33.84 -20.76 -9.00
C GLY A 287 -33.30 -21.79 -10.00
N GLU A 288 -32.31 -21.44 -10.82
CA GLU A 288 -31.69 -22.34 -11.80
C GLU A 288 -30.49 -23.08 -11.19
N GLU A 289 -30.40 -24.40 -11.39
CA GLU A 289 -29.24 -25.20 -11.01
C GLU A 289 -28.08 -24.95 -11.99
N THR A 290 -26.95 -24.49 -11.46
CA THR A 290 -25.77 -24.13 -12.26
C THR A 290 -24.89 -25.35 -12.50
N ILE A 291 -24.68 -25.69 -13.78
CA ILE A 291 -23.78 -26.75 -14.22
C ILE A 291 -22.34 -26.23 -14.15
N ALA A 292 -21.46 -26.97 -13.46
CA ALA A 292 -20.05 -26.63 -13.33
C ALA A 292 -19.34 -26.61 -14.70
N ALA A 293 -18.62 -25.52 -15.00
CA ALA A 293 -17.78 -25.44 -16.18
C ALA A 293 -16.59 -26.41 -16.06
N PRO A 294 -16.24 -27.18 -17.13
CA PRO A 294 -15.14 -28.12 -17.09
C PRO A 294 -13.80 -27.41 -16.86
N ALA A 295 -12.95 -27.99 -16.02
CA ALA A 295 -11.61 -27.48 -15.75
C ALA A 295 -10.72 -27.61 -17.01
N PRO A 296 -9.94 -26.57 -17.37
CA PRO A 296 -8.99 -26.67 -18.47
C PRO A 296 -7.90 -27.69 -18.12
N LYS A 297 -7.70 -28.67 -19.01
CA LYS A 297 -6.59 -29.64 -18.91
C LYS A 297 -5.32 -29.00 -19.46
N ALA A 298 -4.28 -28.86 -18.64
CA ALA A 298 -2.95 -28.48 -19.10
C ALA A 298 -2.34 -29.64 -19.91
N ALA A 299 -1.87 -29.37 -21.12
CA ALA A 299 -1.16 -30.36 -21.91
C ALA A 299 0.28 -30.53 -21.38
N PRO A 300 0.76 -31.76 -21.12
CA PRO A 300 2.14 -31.97 -20.69
C PRO A 300 3.10 -31.62 -21.83
N VAL A 301 4.02 -30.69 -21.56
CA VAL A 301 5.05 -30.27 -22.51
C VAL A 301 6.20 -31.26 -22.44
N VAL A 302 6.17 -32.29 -23.30
CA VAL A 302 7.21 -33.35 -23.33
C VAL A 302 8.41 -32.95 -24.20
N ASN A 303 8.24 -32.03 -25.16
CA ASN A 303 9.34 -31.53 -26.00
C ASN A 303 9.19 -30.03 -26.28
N ILE A 304 10.11 -29.21 -25.76
CA ILE A 304 10.06 -27.74 -25.81
C ILE A 304 10.13 -27.26 -27.27
N LEU A 305 10.98 -27.85 -28.11
CA LEU A 305 11.15 -27.44 -29.50
C LEU A 305 9.85 -27.68 -30.30
N GLU A 306 9.25 -28.86 -30.16
CA GLU A 306 7.97 -29.19 -30.81
C GLU A 306 6.82 -28.33 -30.27
N ALA A 307 6.80 -28.05 -28.96
CA ALA A 307 5.78 -27.22 -28.33
C ALA A 307 5.87 -25.75 -28.78
N LEU A 308 7.08 -25.22 -28.94
CA LEU A 308 7.27 -23.86 -29.45
C LEU A 308 6.93 -23.76 -30.94
N GLN A 309 7.27 -24.77 -31.77
CA GLN A 309 6.84 -24.85 -33.17
C GLN A 309 5.31 -24.88 -33.30
N LYS A 310 4.63 -25.74 -32.53
CA LYS A 310 3.16 -25.79 -32.49
C LYS A 310 2.55 -24.47 -32.01
N SER A 311 3.20 -23.77 -31.08
CA SER A 311 2.75 -22.47 -30.59
C SER A 311 2.86 -21.37 -31.65
N LEU A 312 3.92 -21.38 -32.47
CA LEU A 312 4.08 -20.46 -33.62
C LEU A 312 3.01 -20.69 -34.70
N GLU A 313 2.70 -21.96 -35.01
CA GLU A 313 1.64 -22.31 -35.96
C GLU A 313 0.25 -21.93 -35.45
N ALA A 314 -0.01 -22.11 -34.15
CA ALA A 314 -1.26 -21.72 -33.51
C ALA A 314 -1.41 -20.20 -33.41
N ALA A 315 -0.33 -19.48 -33.09
CA ALA A 315 -0.30 -18.02 -33.02
C ALA A 315 -0.58 -17.38 -34.40
N SER A 316 -0.06 -17.99 -35.47
CA SER A 316 -0.31 -17.58 -36.85
C SER A 316 -1.76 -17.75 -37.32
N ARG A 317 -2.59 -18.53 -36.61
CA ARG A 317 -4.00 -18.81 -36.97
C ARG A 317 -5.03 -17.99 -36.20
N LYS A 318 -4.63 -17.04 -35.35
CA LYS A 318 -5.58 -16.29 -34.51
C LYS A 318 -6.35 -15.23 -35.33
N PRO A 319 -7.70 -15.23 -35.33
CA PRO A 319 -8.48 -14.23 -36.04
C PRO A 319 -8.33 -12.84 -35.39
N PRO A 320 -8.52 -11.75 -36.15
CA PRO A 320 -8.23 -10.41 -35.69
C PRO A 320 -9.09 -10.04 -34.48
N VAL A 321 -8.42 -9.51 -33.46
CA VAL A 321 -9.07 -8.76 -32.38
C VAL A 321 -9.85 -7.63 -33.04
N LYS A 322 -11.18 -7.64 -32.91
CA LYS A 322 -12.03 -6.54 -33.38
C LYS A 322 -11.51 -5.25 -32.74
N GLU A 323 -10.94 -4.38 -33.57
CA GLU A 323 -10.77 -2.98 -33.23
C GLU A 323 -12.16 -2.37 -33.06
N ASP A 324 -12.58 -2.18 -31.81
CA ASP A 324 -13.64 -1.23 -31.51
C ASP A 324 -13.13 0.17 -31.87
N ARG A 325 -13.38 0.58 -33.10
CA ARG A 325 -13.49 2.00 -33.44
C ARG A 325 -14.69 2.53 -32.63
N PRO A 326 -14.55 3.60 -31.84
CA PRO A 326 -15.72 4.26 -31.28
C PRO A 326 -16.57 4.78 -32.45
N ALA A 327 -17.75 4.18 -32.61
CA ALA A 327 -18.78 4.71 -33.49
C ALA A 327 -19.26 6.05 -32.91
N VAL A 328 -18.73 7.14 -33.46
CA VAL A 328 -19.35 8.45 -33.31
C VAL A 328 -20.65 8.40 -34.11
N SER A 329 -21.76 8.16 -33.40
CA SER A 329 -23.10 8.34 -33.95
C SER A 329 -23.36 9.84 -34.14
N ALA A 330 -22.89 10.38 -35.26
CA ALA A 330 -23.41 11.63 -35.79
C ALA A 330 -24.81 11.34 -36.34
N SER A 331 -25.85 11.57 -35.52
CA SER A 331 -27.20 11.72 -36.03
C SER A 331 -27.36 13.15 -36.54
N ALA A 332 -27.36 13.29 -37.86
CA ALA A 332 -27.95 14.43 -38.54
C ALA A 332 -29.34 14.01 -39.03
N PRO A 333 -30.41 14.79 -38.78
CA PRO A 333 -31.59 14.75 -39.63
C PRO A 333 -31.42 15.75 -40.77
N ALA A 334 -31.73 15.28 -41.97
CA ALA A 334 -31.78 16.05 -43.20
C ALA A 334 -33.01 16.97 -43.27
N SER A 335 -32.75 18.20 -43.74
CA SER A 335 -33.50 18.97 -44.75
C SER A 335 -35.04 18.96 -44.76
N ALA A 336 -35.62 20.14 -44.50
CA ALA A 336 -36.85 20.58 -45.15
C ALA A 336 -36.77 22.09 -45.50
N ALA A 337 -36.85 22.32 -46.81
CA ALA A 337 -37.12 23.51 -47.63
C ALA A 337 -37.42 24.90 -47.00
N ALA A 338 -36.82 25.92 -47.62
CA ALA A 338 -37.17 27.34 -47.54
C ALA A 338 -38.56 27.67 -48.12
N PRO A 339 -39.10 28.89 -47.89
CA PRO A 339 -38.87 29.91 -48.92
C PRO A 339 -38.64 31.36 -48.44
N ALA A 340 -37.93 32.10 -49.31
CA ALA A 340 -38.12 33.48 -49.79
C ALA A 340 -38.27 34.69 -48.82
N ALA A 341 -37.21 35.52 -48.84
CA ALA A 341 -37.18 36.95 -49.17
C ALA A 341 -38.13 37.98 -48.50
N ALA A 342 -37.54 38.92 -47.74
CA ALA A 342 -37.92 40.34 -47.81
C ALA A 342 -36.78 41.28 -47.32
N LYS A 343 -36.33 42.15 -48.22
CA LYS A 343 -35.48 43.33 -47.97
C LYS A 343 -36.26 44.43 -47.21
N LYS A 344 -35.54 45.19 -46.37
CA LYS A 344 -35.69 46.62 -45.92
C LYS A 344 -35.34 46.67 -44.42
N ARG A 345 -34.64 47.66 -43.84
CA ARG A 345 -34.23 49.00 -44.26
C ARG A 345 -33.19 49.53 -43.24
N LYS A 346 -32.49 50.57 -43.68
CA LYS A 346 -31.50 51.45 -43.05
C LYS A 346 -32.02 52.25 -41.83
N LYS A 347 -31.06 52.81 -41.05
CA LYS A 347 -31.13 53.84 -39.98
C LYS A 347 -31.48 53.30 -38.57
N ALA A 348 -30.83 53.74 -37.49
CA ALA A 348 -29.97 54.90 -37.25
C ALA A 348 -28.84 54.53 -36.28
#